data_AF-A0A9C9KZF4-F1
#
_entry.id   AF-A0A9C9KZF4-F1
#
_cell.length_a   1.000
_cell.length_b   1.000
_cell.length_c   1.000
_cell.angle_alpha   90.00
_cell.angle_beta   90.00
_cell.angle_gamma   90.00
#
_symmetry.space_group_name_H-M   'P 1'
#
loop_
_entity.id
_entity.type
_entity.pdbx_description
1 polymer ?
#
loop_
_entity_poly.entity_id
_entity_poly.type
_entity_poly.pdbx_seq_one_letter_code
_entity_poly.pdbx_strand_id
1 'polypeptide(L)'
;MKANTVALKKERGSNKKKGLCKLAIDEELTIFSIEVLKKGLVEEIDTYDQFELNLSEVEEIDTAGIQLLLAFNSELIRRKKMLKLTTMNSVVRKLMESYAVTQRFKTGESA
;
A
#
# COMPACT_ATOMS: atom_id res chain seq x y z
N MET A 1 -26.55 6.42 7.22
CA MET A 1 -25.07 6.32 7.24
C MET A 1 -24.67 5.33 6.16
N LYS A 2 -24.03 5.78 5.08
CA LYS A 2 -23.56 4.86 4.02
C LYS A 2 -22.35 4.12 4.55
N ALA A 3 -22.43 2.80 4.61
CA ALA A 3 -21.29 1.94 4.87
C ALA A 3 -20.39 1.89 3.63
N ASN A 4 -19.08 1.94 3.89
CA ASN A 4 -18.04 1.25 3.14
C ASN A 4 -17.65 1.86 1.77
N THR A 5 -16.99 3.03 1.79
CA THR A 5 -16.04 3.37 0.72
C THR A 5 -14.75 2.61 1.02
N VAL A 6 -14.52 1.54 0.26
CA VAL A 6 -13.35 0.68 0.45
C VAL A 6 -12.13 1.41 -0.09
N ALA A 7 -11.37 2.06 0.80
CA ALA A 7 -10.12 2.75 0.46
C ALA A 7 -9.00 1.79 -0.01
N LEU A 8 -9.13 0.48 0.24
CA LEU A 8 -8.18 -0.55 -0.22
C LEU A 8 -8.85 -1.54 -1.18
N LYS A 9 -8.56 -1.42 -2.47
CA LYS A 9 -9.13 -2.28 -3.51
C LYS A 9 -8.17 -3.40 -3.89
N LYS A 10 -8.71 -4.60 -4.06
CA LYS A 10 -7.96 -5.72 -4.65
C LYS A 10 -8.03 -5.66 -6.17
N GLU A 11 -6.88 -5.50 -6.81
CA GLU A 11 -6.82 -5.35 -8.25
C GLU A 11 -6.93 -6.71 -8.98
N ARG A 12 -7.41 -6.64 -10.23
CA ARG A 12 -7.37 -7.78 -11.16
C ARG A 12 -5.91 -8.22 -11.33
N GLY A 13 -5.69 -9.54 -11.33
CA GLY A 13 -4.34 -10.13 -11.44
C GLY A 13 -3.74 -10.60 -10.11
N SER A 14 -4.40 -10.32 -8.97
CA SER A 14 -4.17 -11.07 -7.74
C SER A 14 -4.35 -12.58 -7.98
N ASN A 15 -3.40 -13.40 -7.52
CA ASN A 15 -3.37 -14.83 -7.78
C ASN A 15 -2.87 -15.61 -6.56
N LYS A 16 -3.78 -16.33 -5.90
CA LYS A 16 -3.47 -17.16 -4.72
C LYS A 16 -2.47 -18.28 -5.02
N LYS A 17 -2.58 -18.95 -6.18
CA LYS A 17 -1.67 -20.03 -6.56
C LYS A 17 -0.23 -19.55 -6.77
N LYS A 18 -0.06 -18.29 -7.19
CA LYS A 18 1.26 -17.64 -7.34
C LYS A 18 1.71 -16.89 -6.09
N GLY A 19 0.91 -16.88 -5.01
CA GLY A 19 1.20 -16.07 -3.82
C GLY A 19 1.25 -14.56 -4.07
N LEU A 20 0.62 -14.05 -5.14
CA LEU A 20 0.66 -12.64 -5.52
C LEU A 20 -0.65 -11.91 -5.16
N CYS A 21 -0.56 -10.84 -4.38
CA CYS A 21 -1.65 -9.92 -4.11
C CYS A 21 -1.37 -8.56 -4.77
N LYS A 22 -2.32 -8.06 -5.56
CA LYS A 22 -2.27 -6.72 -6.13
C LYS A 22 -3.35 -5.87 -5.45
N LEU A 23 -2.93 -4.75 -4.87
CA LEU A 23 -3.78 -3.85 -4.10
C LEU A 23 -3.63 -2.42 -4.65
N ALA A 24 -4.71 -1.64 -4.58
CA ALA A 24 -4.72 -0.22 -4.82
C ALA A 24 -5.26 0.50 -3.58
N ILE A 25 -4.66 1.64 -3.23
CA ILE A 25 -5.21 2.56 -2.24
C ILE A 25 -5.78 3.76 -2.98
N ASP A 26 -7.04 4.08 -2.70
CA ASP A 26 -7.77 5.14 -3.36
C ASP A 26 -8.14 6.24 -2.36
N GLU A 27 -8.26 7.46 -2.87
CA GLU A 27 -8.70 8.66 -2.14
C GLU A 27 -7.71 9.10 -1.06
N GLU A 28 -7.82 8.59 0.15
CA GLU A 28 -7.12 9.12 1.32
C GLU A 28 -6.19 8.10 1.97
N LEU A 29 -4.93 8.50 2.18
CA LEU A 29 -3.96 7.82 3.01
C LEU A 29 -3.60 8.70 4.21
N THR A 30 -4.63 9.00 5.02
CA THR A 30 -4.59 9.94 6.15
C THR A 30 -4.93 9.24 7.47
N ILE A 31 -4.78 9.94 8.60
CA ILE A 31 -5.19 9.45 9.91
C ILE A 31 -6.67 9.01 9.98
N PHE A 32 -7.54 9.58 9.14
CA PHE A 32 -8.97 9.27 9.12
C PHE A 32 -9.28 7.93 8.43
N SER A 33 -8.49 7.53 7.44
CA SER A 33 -8.66 6.27 6.70
C SER A 33 -7.76 5.13 7.21
N ILE A 34 -6.76 5.45 8.03
CA ILE A 34 -5.65 4.52 8.33
C ILE A 34 -6.06 3.22 9.01
N GLU A 35 -7.06 3.24 9.89
CA GLU A 35 -7.47 2.03 10.62
C GLU A 35 -8.15 1.03 9.68
N VAL A 36 -8.96 1.53 8.73
CA VAL A 36 -9.61 0.70 7.70
C VAL A 36 -8.56 0.10 6.76
N LEU A 37 -7.61 0.92 6.31
CA LEU A 37 -6.52 0.48 5.44
C LEU A 37 -5.65 -0.59 6.11
N LYS A 38 -5.25 -0.35 7.37
CA LYS A 38 -4.44 -1.28 8.16
C LYS A 38 -5.15 -2.63 8.29
N LYS A 39 -6.44 -2.64 8.63
CA LYS A 39 -7.21 -3.88 8.75
C LYS A 39 -7.22 -4.65 7.42
N GLY A 40 -7.52 -3.98 6.31
CA GLY A 40 -7.53 -4.60 4.99
C GLY A 40 -6.17 -5.17 4.57
N LEU A 41 -5.07 -4.46 4.86
CA LEU A 41 -3.72 -4.95 4.58
C LEU A 41 -3.40 -6.21 5.39
N VAL A 42 -3.72 -6.23 6.69
CA VAL A 42 -3.44 -7.37 7.58
C VAL A 42 -4.19 -8.63 7.17
N GLU A 43 -5.45 -8.50 6.73
CA GLU A 43 -6.28 -9.63 6.27
C GLU A 43 -5.64 -10.38 5.08
N GLU A 44 -4.82 -9.69 4.29
CA GLU A 44 -4.17 -10.27 3.11
C GLU A 44 -2.79 -10.87 3.41
N ILE A 45 -2.12 -10.45 4.50
CA ILE A 45 -0.74 -10.84 4.82
C ILE A 45 -0.59 -12.36 4.92
N ASP A 46 -1.53 -13.07 5.52
CA ASP A 46 -1.39 -14.52 5.74
C ASP A 46 -1.61 -15.35 4.47
N THR A 47 -2.26 -14.78 3.46
CA THR A 47 -2.65 -15.52 2.26
C THR A 47 -1.61 -15.44 1.13
N TYR A 48 -0.83 -14.37 1.06
CA TYR A 48 0.04 -14.07 -0.08
C TYR A 48 1.49 -13.84 0.36
N ASP A 49 2.45 -14.05 -0.54
CA ASP A 49 3.89 -13.93 -0.29
C ASP A 49 4.50 -12.69 -0.98
N GLN A 50 3.83 -12.18 -2.01
CA GLN A 50 4.23 -11.03 -2.79
C GLN A 50 3.09 -10.04 -2.89
N PHE A 51 3.39 -8.77 -2.69
CA PHE A 51 2.44 -7.67 -2.70
C PHE A 51 2.89 -6.62 -3.71
N GLU A 52 1.97 -6.23 -4.57
CA GLU A 52 2.07 -5.06 -5.43
C GLU A 52 1.05 -4.03 -4.95
N LEU A 53 1.52 -2.81 -4.67
CA LEU A 53 0.69 -1.74 -4.15
C LEU A 53 0.71 -0.55 -5.11
N ASN A 54 -0.45 -0.24 -5.67
CA ASN A 54 -0.70 0.90 -6.52
C ASN A 54 -1.18 2.10 -5.68
N LEU A 55 -0.52 3.24 -5.85
CA LEU A 55 -0.78 4.50 -5.17
C LEU A 55 -1.05 5.64 -6.18
N SER A 56 -1.57 5.31 -7.38
CA SER A 56 -1.90 6.31 -8.42
C SER A 56 -3.08 7.19 -8.03
N GLU A 57 -4.08 6.63 -7.36
CA GLU A 57 -5.36 7.27 -7.03
C GLU A 57 -5.40 7.90 -5.63
N VAL A 58 -4.25 8.06 -4.96
CA VAL A 58 -4.16 8.70 -3.64
C VAL A 58 -4.20 10.22 -3.80
N GLU A 59 -5.32 10.85 -3.46
CA GLU A 59 -5.49 12.29 -3.55
C GLU A 59 -4.82 13.03 -2.38
N GLU A 60 -4.85 12.44 -1.18
CA GLU A 60 -4.27 13.03 0.03
C GLU A 60 -3.48 12.01 0.86
N ILE A 61 -2.37 12.46 1.44
CA ILE A 61 -1.50 11.67 2.33
C ILE A 61 -0.92 12.52 3.45
N ASP A 62 -0.88 11.97 4.66
CA ASP A 62 -0.21 12.55 5.82
C ASP A 62 0.88 11.61 6.39
N THR A 63 1.39 11.94 7.58
CA THR A 63 2.42 11.14 8.25
C THR A 63 1.91 9.77 8.72
N ALA A 64 0.63 9.63 9.07
CA ALA A 64 0.04 8.33 9.41
C ALA A 64 0.05 7.40 8.20
N GLY A 65 -0.20 7.96 7.02
CA GLY A 65 -0.05 7.28 5.74
C GLY A 65 1.34 6.67 5.52
N ILE A 66 2.39 7.49 5.69
CA ILE A 66 3.78 7.03 5.56
C ILE A 66 4.10 5.94 6.60
N GLN A 67 3.67 6.13 7.84
CA GLN A 67 3.88 5.16 8.91
C GLN A 67 3.24 3.81 8.58
N LEU A 68 2.04 3.78 8.01
CA LEU A 68 1.40 2.54 7.59
C LEU A 68 2.18 1.85 6.47
N LEU A 69 2.63 2.58 5.44
CA LEU A 69 3.43 1.99 4.36
C LEU A 69 4.73 1.37 4.88
N LEU A 70 5.43 2.08 5.77
CA LEU A 70 6.66 1.58 6.40
C LEU A 70 6.40 0.38 7.30
N ALA A 71 5.34 0.40 8.11
CA ALA A 71 4.97 -0.69 8.98
C ALA A 71 4.60 -1.94 8.17
N PHE A 72 3.84 -1.78 7.09
CA PHE A 72 3.46 -2.86 6.20
C PHE A 72 4.67 -3.49 5.52
N ASN A 73 5.55 -2.68 4.93
CA ASN A 73 6.79 -3.16 4.33
C ASN A 73 7.68 -3.90 5.35
N SER A 74 7.84 -3.32 6.55
CA SER A 74 8.62 -3.92 7.64
C SER A 74 8.05 -5.28 8.05
N GLU A 75 6.73 -5.39 8.17
CA GLU A 75 6.06 -6.63 8.55
C GLU A 75 6.19 -7.71 7.46
N LEU A 76 6.09 -7.32 6.19
CA LEU A 76 6.32 -8.24 5.08
C LEU A 76 7.77 -8.74 5.07
N ILE A 77 8.75 -7.85 5.24
CA ILE A 77 10.17 -8.23 5.34
C ILE A 77 10.39 -9.19 6.52
N ARG A 78 9.82 -8.90 7.69
CA ARG A 78 9.91 -9.76 8.89
C ARG A 78 9.38 -11.18 8.62
N ARG A 79 8.34 -11.30 7.79
CA ARG A 79 7.75 -12.57 7.37
C ARG A 79 8.39 -13.18 6.12
N LYS A 80 9.52 -12.64 5.63
CA LYS A 80 10.21 -13.05 4.39
C LYS A 80 9.34 -12.92 3.13
N LYS A 81 8.45 -11.92 3.11
CA LYS A 81 7.54 -11.56 2.01
C LYS A 81 8.05 -10.31 1.29
N MET A 82 7.50 -10.02 0.12
CA MET A 82 7.93 -8.90 -0.71
C MET A 82 6.82 -7.87 -0.90
N LEU A 83 7.18 -6.58 -0.82
CA LEU A 83 6.36 -5.46 -1.28
C LEU A 83 7.03 -4.76 -2.46
N LYS A 84 6.23 -4.41 -3.46
CA LYS A 84 6.60 -3.54 -4.59
C LYS A 84 5.56 -2.43 -4.73
N LEU A 85 5.99 -1.18 -4.70
CA LEU A 85 5.14 -0.04 -5.05
C LEU A 85 5.13 0.09 -6.58
N THR A 86 3.99 -0.15 -7.23
CA THR A 86 3.89 -0.27 -8.70
C THR A 86 3.69 1.06 -9.40
N THR A 87 2.94 1.98 -8.81
CA THR A 87 2.76 3.34 -9.34
C THR A 87 2.55 4.26 -8.15
N MET A 88 3.16 5.43 -8.20
CA MET A 88 3.01 6.48 -7.18
C MET A 88 2.78 7.80 -7.90
N ASN A 89 1.71 8.49 -7.55
CA ASN A 89 1.50 9.84 -8.04
C ASN A 89 2.44 10.86 -7.35
N SER A 90 2.36 12.12 -7.78
CA SER A 90 3.24 13.19 -7.30
C SER A 90 3.00 13.57 -5.83
N VAL A 91 1.76 13.46 -5.34
CA VAL A 91 1.41 13.80 -3.95
C VAL A 91 2.08 12.82 -2.98
N VAL A 92 1.95 11.52 -3.24
CA VAL A 92 2.61 10.46 -2.47
C VAL A 92 4.13 10.58 -2.56
N ARG A 93 4.66 10.71 -3.78
CA ARG A 93 6.11 10.81 -4.02
C ARG A 93 6.73 11.98 -3.25
N LYS A 94 6.12 13.17 -3.33
CA LYS A 94 6.62 14.38 -2.66
C LYS A 94 6.73 14.19 -1.15
N LEU A 95 5.74 13.57 -0.51
CA LEU A 95 5.80 13.33 0.93
C LEU A 95 6.83 12.26 1.28
N MET A 96 6.93 11.17 0.52
CA MET A 96 7.94 10.14 0.78
C MET A 96 9.38 10.67 0.63
N GLU A 97 9.61 11.56 -0.34
CA GLU A 97 10.88 12.23 -0.56
C GLU A 97 11.22 13.22 0.57
N SER A 98 10.24 13.98 1.07
CA SER A 98 10.48 14.94 2.17
C SER A 98 10.91 14.26 3.47
N TYR A 99 10.50 13.00 3.68
CA TYR A 99 10.96 12.16 4.80
C TYR A 99 12.14 11.24 4.46
N ALA A 100 12.69 11.30 3.24
CA ALA A 100 13.80 10.46 2.77
C ALA A 100 13.56 8.94 2.91
N VAL A 101 12.30 8.50 2.74
CA VAL A 101 11.91 7.09 2.94
C VAL A 101 11.74 6.30 1.64
N THR A 102 11.78 6.94 0.47
CA THR A 102 11.58 6.26 -0.84
C THR A 102 12.49 5.04 -1.01
N GLN A 103 13.75 5.13 -0.58
CA GLN A 103 14.75 4.05 -0.61
C GLN A 103 14.42 2.82 0.25
N ARG A 104 13.41 2.91 1.13
CA ARG A 104 12.93 1.77 1.94
C ARG A 104 12.07 0.82 1.12
N PHE A 105 11.59 1.24 -0.05
CA PHE A 105 10.63 0.51 -0.85
C PHE A 105 11.25 0.06 -2.17
N LYS A 106 10.85 -1.14 -2.62
CA LYS A 106 11.06 -1.52 -4.01
C LYS A 106 10.02 -0.81 -4.85
N THR A 107 10.45 0.02 -5.79
CA THR A 107 9.56 0.66 -6.77
C THR A 107 9.61 -0.12 -8.08
N GLY A 108 8.46 -0.25 -8.73
CA GLY A 108 8.39 -0.69 -10.11
C GLY A 108 8.01 0.48 -10.97
N GLU A 109 8.97 1.16 -11.58
CA GLU A 109 8.62 1.97 -12.74
C GLU A 109 8.19 0.98 -13.84
N SER A 110 6.92 1.04 -14.24
CA SER A 110 6.53 0.45 -15.53
C SER A 110 7.06 1.40 -16.60
N ALA A 111 8.23 1.05 -17.12
CA ALA A 111 8.91 1.61 -18.31
C ALA A 111 9.33 3.09 -18.27
#